data_AF-W0J940-F1
#
_entry.id   AF-W0J940-F1
#
_cell.length_a   1.000
_cell.length_b   1.000
_cell.length_c   1.000
_cell.angle_alpha   90.00
_cell.angle_beta   90.00
_cell.angle_gamma   90.00
#
_symmetry.space_group_name_H-M   'P 1'
#
loop_
_entity.id
_entity.type
_entity.pdbx_description
1 polymer ?
#
loop_
_entity_poly.entity_id
_entity_poly.type
_entity_poly.pdbx_seq_one_letter_code
_entity_poly.pdbx_strand_id
1 'polypeptide(L)'
;MQWYYSHNGQQAGPVPQADFDNLVHSGVITPSTLVWREGMSEWRPASEVGVSAAAPPIPLPAGGNPSVAAPAGDAAPDPDTAVCAVSGQRYPKSQMIQYEGKWIGAAHRDEFFQRLREGVGQRGPGDVRYAGFWIRFVAAFIDGVCVQIIVFIPSFVIGLLIGMAGPGQQVTQILAQMAGFIIGLVIGITYEIFFIRKFDATPGKLAVGIRLLRADGSKLSVGRILGRYFAKLVSGIILCIGYILAAFDSEKRALHDHMCDTRVTYKN
;
A
#
# COMPACT_ATOMS: atom_id res chain seq x y z
N MET A 1 -4.31 -48.20 -2.04
CA MET A 1 -3.35 -47.65 -1.05
C MET A 1 -4.02 -46.47 -0.38
N GLN A 2 -3.87 -46.34 0.94
CA GLN A 2 -4.41 -45.21 1.71
C GLN A 2 -3.28 -44.23 2.01
N TRP A 3 -3.51 -42.95 1.77
CA TRP A 3 -2.57 -41.87 2.01
C TRP A 3 -3.05 -40.95 3.11
N TYR A 4 -2.08 -40.38 3.82
CA TYR A 4 -2.28 -39.28 4.74
C TYR A 4 -1.37 -38.13 4.32
N TYR A 5 -1.83 -36.90 4.50
CA TYR A 5 -1.08 -35.69 4.15
C TYR A 5 -1.26 -34.61 5.21
N SER A 6 -0.30 -33.71 5.33
CA SER A 6 -0.39 -32.55 6.24
C SER A 6 -0.95 -31.34 5.52
N HIS A 7 -2.04 -30.78 6.03
CA HIS A 7 -2.65 -29.55 5.52
C HIS A 7 -2.80 -28.55 6.67
N ASN A 8 -2.15 -27.39 6.56
CA ASN A 8 -2.13 -26.35 7.61
C ASN A 8 -1.68 -26.87 9.00
N GLY A 9 -0.75 -27.83 9.03
CA GLY A 9 -0.22 -28.40 10.27
C GLY A 9 -1.10 -29.47 10.92
N GLN A 10 -2.22 -29.84 10.30
CA GLN A 10 -3.08 -30.95 10.74
C GLN A 10 -2.98 -32.14 9.79
N GLN A 11 -2.99 -33.35 10.35
CA GLN A 11 -3.03 -34.60 9.59
C GLN A 11 -4.42 -34.79 8.98
N ALA A 12 -4.48 -34.95 7.65
CA ALA A 12 -5.68 -35.28 6.90
C ALA A 12 -5.54 -36.69 6.28
N GLY A 13 -6.60 -37.48 6.36
CA GLY A 13 -6.68 -38.85 5.83
C GLY A 13 -7.39 -39.82 6.78
N PRO A 14 -7.57 -41.10 6.40
CA PRO A 14 -7.04 -41.75 5.19
C PRO A 14 -7.75 -41.34 3.90
N VAL A 15 -6.98 -41.11 2.83
CA VAL A 15 -7.47 -40.79 1.48
C VAL A 15 -7.09 -41.92 0.50
N PRO A 16 -8.02 -42.44 -0.30
CA PRO A 16 -7.71 -43.40 -1.36
C PRO A 16 -6.76 -42.83 -2.43
N GLN A 17 -5.94 -43.68 -3.06
CA GLN A 17 -4.99 -43.28 -4.13
C GLN A 17 -5.61 -42.37 -5.21
N ALA A 18 -6.81 -42.68 -5.70
CA ALA A 18 -7.45 -41.90 -6.77
C ALA A 18 -7.78 -40.46 -6.33
N ASP A 19 -8.21 -40.30 -5.09
CA ASP A 19 -8.51 -38.99 -4.50
C ASP A 19 -7.22 -38.23 -4.17
N PHE A 20 -6.17 -38.95 -3.76
CA PHE A 20 -4.84 -38.38 -3.54
C PHE A 20 -4.24 -37.81 -4.82
N ASP A 21 -4.36 -38.52 -5.95
CA ASP A 21 -3.88 -38.03 -7.24
C ASP A 21 -4.64 -36.75 -7.67
N ASN A 22 -5.96 -36.68 -7.42
CA ASN A 22 -6.75 -35.47 -7.66
C ASN A 22 -6.28 -34.28 -6.81
N LEU A 23 -5.91 -34.51 -5.54
CA LEU A 23 -5.38 -33.47 -4.64
C LEU A 23 -4.00 -32.95 -5.06
N VAL A 24 -3.21 -33.79 -5.72
CA VAL A 24 -1.93 -33.41 -6.34
C VAL A 24 -2.17 -32.57 -7.59
N HIS A 25 -3.13 -32.97 -8.44
CA HIS A 25 -3.50 -32.20 -9.64
C HIS A 25 -4.16 -30.85 -9.32
N SER A 26 -4.90 -30.76 -8.22
CA SER A 26 -5.56 -29.53 -7.78
C SER A 26 -4.62 -28.55 -7.03
N GLY A 27 -3.36 -28.94 -6.80
CA GLY A 27 -2.37 -28.12 -6.11
C GLY A 27 -2.56 -28.01 -4.59
N VAL A 28 -3.44 -28.81 -3.99
CA VAL A 28 -3.62 -28.89 -2.53
C VAL A 28 -2.43 -29.59 -1.88
N ILE A 29 -1.87 -30.59 -2.56
CA ILE A 29 -0.62 -31.26 -2.19
C ILE A 29 0.49 -30.68 -3.07
N THR A 30 1.37 -29.89 -2.46
CA THR A 30 2.53 -29.30 -3.13
C THR A 30 3.76 -30.19 -2.94
N PRO A 31 4.87 -29.98 -3.68
CA PRO A 31 6.08 -30.77 -3.53
C PRO A 31 6.63 -30.83 -2.09
N SER A 32 6.38 -29.79 -1.28
CA SER A 32 6.79 -29.70 0.12
C SER A 32 5.78 -30.26 1.13
N THR A 33 4.58 -30.65 0.69
CA THR A 33 3.57 -31.22 1.59
C THR A 33 4.05 -32.55 2.16
N LEU A 34 4.03 -32.70 3.48
CA LEU A 34 4.36 -33.96 4.14
C LEU A 34 3.27 -34.98 3.89
N VAL A 35 3.64 -36.14 3.38
CA VAL A 35 2.76 -37.28 3.08
C VAL A 35 3.27 -38.53 3.77
N TRP A 36 2.34 -39.43 4.09
CA TRP A 36 2.63 -40.71 4.70
C TRP A 36 1.67 -41.77 4.17
N ARG A 37 2.15 -43.00 4.04
CA ARG A 37 1.32 -44.17 3.72
C ARG A 37 1.76 -45.36 4.55
N GLU A 38 0.85 -46.31 4.66
CA GLU A 38 1.11 -47.60 5.32
C GLU A 38 2.37 -48.26 4.72
N GLY A 39 3.36 -48.53 5.58
CA GLY A 39 4.69 -49.03 5.19
C GLY A 39 5.83 -48.00 5.23
N MET A 40 5.56 -46.72 5.50
CA MET A 40 6.61 -45.71 5.73
C MET A 40 6.95 -45.58 7.22
N SER A 41 8.24 -45.50 7.55
CA SER A 41 8.68 -45.30 8.94
C SER A 41 8.41 -43.90 9.47
N GLU A 42 8.42 -42.89 8.59
CA GLU A 42 8.25 -41.47 8.94
C GLU A 42 7.54 -40.71 7.81
N TRP A 43 7.00 -39.54 8.15
CA TRP A 43 6.42 -38.59 7.19
C TRP A 43 7.49 -38.02 6.28
N ARG A 44 7.23 -37.97 4.98
CA ARG A 44 8.19 -37.44 3.98
C ARG A 44 7.53 -36.44 3.04
N PRO A 45 8.26 -35.44 2.52
CA PRO A 45 7.74 -34.54 1.49
C PRO A 45 7.26 -35.30 0.25
N ALA A 46 6.17 -34.85 -0.37
CA ALA A 46 5.59 -35.44 -1.57
C ALA A 46 6.62 -35.60 -2.72
N SER A 47 7.53 -34.64 -2.87
CA SER A 47 8.62 -34.68 -3.85
C SER A 47 9.60 -35.84 -3.66
N GLU A 48 9.91 -36.20 -2.41
CA GLU A 48 10.86 -37.28 -2.09
C GLU A 48 10.27 -38.68 -2.30
N VAL A 49 8.94 -38.77 -2.26
CA VAL A 49 8.18 -40.01 -2.45
C VAL A 49 7.87 -40.29 -3.93
N GLY A 50 8.30 -39.41 -4.84
CA GLY A 50 8.04 -39.52 -6.27
C GLY A 50 6.62 -39.09 -6.65
N VAL A 51 5.92 -38.36 -5.77
CA VAL A 51 4.62 -37.75 -6.07
C VAL A 51 4.91 -36.45 -6.85
N SER A 52 5.04 -36.58 -8.17
CA SER A 52 5.27 -35.43 -9.04
C SER A 52 3.98 -34.64 -9.18
N ALA A 53 3.94 -33.44 -8.60
CA ALA A 53 2.95 -32.43 -8.96
C ALA A 53 3.04 -32.21 -10.47
N ALA A 54 1.94 -32.47 -11.19
CA ALA A 54 1.89 -32.22 -12.63
C ALA A 54 2.26 -30.76 -12.87
N ALA A 55 3.33 -30.53 -13.63
CA ALA A 55 3.71 -29.18 -14.04
C ALA A 55 2.53 -28.55 -14.77
N PRO A 56 2.21 -27.26 -14.52
CA PRO A 56 1.21 -26.57 -15.34
C PRO A 56 1.65 -26.66 -16.81
N PRO A 57 0.75 -26.95 -17.76
CA PRO A 57 1.13 -27.06 -19.16
C PRO A 57 1.71 -25.72 -19.62
N ILE A 58 2.98 -25.75 -20.03
CA ILE A 58 3.64 -24.65 -20.73
C ILE A 58 2.98 -24.56 -22.11
N PRO A 59 2.32 -23.46 -22.49
CA PRO A 59 1.86 -23.29 -23.86
C PRO A 59 3.08 -23.03 -24.75
N LEU A 60 3.40 -23.95 -25.67
CA LEU A 60 4.30 -23.67 -26.78
C LEU A 60 3.65 -22.66 -27.74
N PRO A 61 4.44 -21.78 -28.41
CA PRO A 61 3.92 -20.66 -29.18
C PRO A 61 3.39 -21.12 -30.53
N ALA A 62 2.06 -21.07 -30.72
CA ALA A 62 1.48 -21.09 -32.05
C ALA A 62 1.75 -19.74 -32.72
N GLY A 63 2.58 -19.75 -33.76
CA GLY A 63 2.85 -18.60 -34.59
C GLY A 63 1.58 -18.02 -35.19
N GLY A 64 1.32 -16.77 -34.87
CA GLY A 64 0.18 -16.00 -35.36
C GLY A 64 0.19 -14.66 -34.68
N ASN A 65 0.93 -13.72 -35.27
CA ASN A 65 1.20 -12.39 -34.74
C ASN A 65 -0.10 -11.64 -34.35
N PRO A 66 -0.35 -11.34 -33.07
CA PRO A 66 -1.27 -10.28 -32.70
C PRO A 66 -0.44 -9.08 -32.26
N SER A 67 -0.69 -7.97 -32.93
CA SER A 67 -0.31 -6.62 -32.51
C SER A 67 -0.34 -6.48 -30.99
N VAL A 68 0.73 -5.92 -30.43
CA VAL A 68 0.89 -5.59 -29.01
C VAL A 68 -0.28 -4.71 -28.58
N ALA A 69 -1.32 -5.34 -28.04
CA ALA A 69 -2.33 -4.66 -27.25
C ALA A 69 -1.69 -4.34 -25.90
N ALA A 70 -1.55 -3.04 -25.66
CA ALA A 70 -1.38 -2.41 -24.37
C ALA A 70 -2.29 -3.07 -23.30
N PRO A 71 -1.94 -3.00 -22.00
CA PRO A 71 -2.71 -3.62 -20.92
C PRO A 71 -4.18 -3.25 -21.08
N ALA A 72 -5.07 -4.24 -20.99
CA ALA A 72 -6.50 -4.05 -20.96
C ALA A 72 -6.88 -3.14 -19.78
N GLY A 73 -6.81 -1.84 -20.01
CA GLY A 73 -7.68 -0.87 -19.39
C GLY A 73 -9.09 -1.14 -19.88
N ASP A 74 -10.01 -1.14 -18.92
CA ASP A 74 -11.42 -0.84 -19.13
C ASP A 74 -12.11 -1.61 -20.26
N ALA A 75 -12.14 -2.95 -20.15
CA ALA A 75 -13.35 -3.65 -20.56
C ALA A 75 -14.49 -3.04 -19.73
N ALA A 76 -15.44 -2.39 -20.40
CA ALA A 76 -16.60 -1.79 -19.77
C ALA A 76 -17.17 -2.79 -18.73
N PRO A 77 -17.43 -2.35 -17.49
CA PRO A 77 -17.90 -3.27 -16.46
C PRO A 77 -19.15 -3.95 -16.99
N ASP A 78 -19.08 -5.28 -17.16
CA ASP A 78 -20.27 -6.08 -17.41
C ASP A 78 -21.28 -5.70 -16.32
N PRO A 79 -22.44 -5.10 -16.68
CA PRO A 79 -23.39 -4.59 -15.70
C PRO A 79 -23.92 -5.69 -14.78
N ASP A 80 -23.74 -6.96 -15.14
CA ASP A 80 -24.16 -8.11 -14.35
C ASP A 80 -23.08 -8.68 -13.43
N THR A 81 -21.89 -8.06 -13.39
CA THR A 81 -20.81 -8.47 -12.47
C THR A 81 -20.57 -7.44 -11.37
N ALA A 82 -20.22 -7.91 -10.17
CA ALA A 82 -19.85 -7.07 -9.04
C ALA A 82 -18.61 -7.60 -8.32
N VAL A 83 -17.90 -6.72 -7.61
CA VAL A 83 -16.69 -7.05 -6.85
C VAL A 83 -17.08 -7.55 -5.46
N CYS A 84 -16.57 -8.71 -5.06
CA CYS A 84 -16.80 -9.26 -3.73
C CYS A 84 -16.05 -8.43 -2.66
N ALA A 85 -16.78 -7.98 -1.64
CA ALA A 85 -16.23 -7.23 -0.51
C ALA A 85 -15.32 -8.04 0.43
N VAL A 86 -15.17 -9.35 0.22
CA VAL A 86 -14.28 -10.21 1.03
C VAL A 86 -13.06 -10.63 0.22
N SER A 87 -13.26 -11.14 -1.00
CA SER A 87 -12.19 -11.68 -1.84
C SER A 87 -11.69 -10.74 -2.93
N GLY A 88 -12.41 -9.64 -3.24
CA GLY A 88 -11.99 -8.66 -4.24
C GLY A 88 -12.11 -9.11 -5.68
N GLN A 89 -12.51 -10.36 -5.90
CA GLN A 89 -12.74 -10.92 -7.21
C GLN A 89 -14.11 -10.50 -7.74
N ARG A 90 -14.26 -10.44 -9.07
CA ARG A 90 -15.53 -10.17 -9.73
C ARG A 90 -16.32 -11.47 -9.86
N TYR A 91 -17.57 -11.45 -9.44
CA TYR A 91 -18.51 -12.54 -9.65
C TYR A 91 -19.79 -12.02 -10.31
N PRO A 92 -20.57 -12.88 -10.98
CA PRO A 92 -21.91 -12.55 -11.42
C PRO A 92 -22.80 -12.18 -10.22
N LYS A 93 -23.60 -11.12 -10.34
CA LYS A 93 -24.51 -10.66 -9.27
C LYS A 93 -25.47 -11.75 -8.82
N SER A 94 -25.83 -12.69 -9.70
CA SER A 94 -26.65 -13.87 -9.38
C SER A 94 -26.01 -14.82 -8.36
N GLN A 95 -24.68 -14.82 -8.22
CA GLN A 95 -23.94 -15.64 -7.25
C GLN A 95 -23.55 -14.85 -5.99
N MET A 96 -24.07 -13.64 -5.85
CA MET A 96 -23.69 -12.72 -4.78
C MET A 96 -24.92 -12.27 -3.99
N ILE A 97 -24.71 -12.05 -2.70
CA ILE A 97 -25.69 -11.40 -1.83
C ILE A 97 -25.28 -9.94 -1.64
N GLN A 98 -26.26 -9.05 -1.56
CA GLN A 98 -26.03 -7.65 -1.22
C GLN A 98 -26.37 -7.40 0.25
N TYR A 99 -25.43 -6.81 0.98
CA TYR A 99 -25.62 -6.42 2.39
C TYR A 99 -25.03 -5.02 2.59
N GLU A 100 -25.83 -4.06 3.08
CA GLU A 100 -25.43 -2.65 3.28
C GLU A 100 -24.74 -2.03 2.04
N GLY A 101 -25.24 -2.33 0.84
CA GLY A 101 -24.69 -1.82 -0.41
C GLY A 101 -23.42 -2.52 -0.91
N LYS A 102 -22.88 -3.48 -0.16
CA LYS A 102 -21.71 -4.28 -0.56
C LYS A 102 -22.12 -5.64 -1.11
N TRP A 103 -21.40 -6.11 -2.14
CA TRP A 103 -21.62 -7.41 -2.76
C TRP A 103 -20.73 -8.47 -2.13
N ILE A 104 -21.28 -9.63 -1.75
CA ILE A 104 -20.57 -10.72 -1.09
C ILE A 104 -20.82 -12.00 -1.88
N GLY A 105 -19.76 -12.67 -2.33
CA GLY A 105 -19.89 -13.95 -3.03
C GLY A 105 -20.41 -15.04 -2.10
N ALA A 106 -21.19 -15.97 -2.63
CA ALA A 106 -21.80 -17.06 -1.85
C ALA A 106 -20.77 -17.85 -0.99
N ALA A 107 -19.57 -18.08 -1.52
CA ALA A 107 -18.49 -18.79 -0.82
C ALA A 107 -17.88 -17.99 0.36
N HIS A 108 -18.04 -16.66 0.38
CA HIS A 108 -17.46 -15.77 1.40
C HIS A 108 -18.50 -15.21 2.38
N ARG A 109 -19.73 -15.73 2.31
CA ARG A 109 -20.85 -15.29 3.15
C ARG A 109 -20.56 -15.51 4.64
N ASP A 110 -20.12 -16.70 5.01
CA ASP A 110 -19.95 -17.06 6.41
C ASP A 110 -18.79 -16.29 7.04
N GLU A 111 -17.68 -16.18 6.31
CA GLU A 111 -16.53 -15.35 6.69
C GLU A 111 -16.94 -13.88 6.89
N PHE A 112 -17.79 -13.34 6.00
CA PHE A 112 -18.30 -11.98 6.11
C PHE A 112 -19.13 -11.76 7.38
N PHE A 113 -20.10 -12.64 7.65
CA PHE A 113 -20.96 -12.53 8.83
C PHE A 113 -20.21 -12.82 10.13
N GLN A 114 -19.21 -13.69 10.09
CA GLN A 114 -18.33 -13.92 11.22
C GLN A 114 -17.55 -12.65 11.57
N ARG A 115 -16.90 -12.00 10.60
CA ARG A 115 -16.19 -10.73 10.80
C ARG A 115 -17.11 -9.62 11.32
N LEU A 116 -18.37 -9.60 10.87
CA LEU A 116 -19.38 -8.66 11.33
C LEU A 116 -19.72 -8.86 12.82
N ARG A 117 -19.87 -10.12 13.26
CA ARG A 117 -20.09 -10.45 14.68
C ARG A 117 -18.88 -10.12 15.56
N GLU A 118 -17.68 -10.30 15.03
CA GLU A 118 -16.42 -10.01 15.71
C GLU A 118 -16.12 -8.51 15.81
N GLY A 119 -16.93 -7.64 15.17
CA GLY A 119 -16.71 -6.20 15.15
C GLY A 119 -15.45 -5.78 14.37
N VAL A 120 -14.85 -6.70 13.62
CA VAL A 120 -13.69 -6.42 12.77
C VAL A 120 -14.21 -5.73 11.52
N GLY A 121 -14.14 -4.40 11.52
CA GLY A 121 -14.52 -3.56 10.38
C GLY A 121 -13.99 -4.15 9.07
N GLN A 122 -14.89 -4.34 8.11
CA GLN A 122 -14.62 -5.06 6.88
C GLN A 122 -13.40 -4.47 6.17
N ARG A 123 -12.44 -5.33 5.81
CA ARG A 123 -11.40 -5.00 4.82
C ARG A 123 -11.67 -5.85 3.60
N GLY A 124 -12.37 -5.26 2.65
CA GLY A 124 -12.43 -5.81 1.31
C GLY A 124 -11.19 -5.47 0.51
N PRO A 125 -10.82 -6.24 -0.52
CA PRO A 125 -9.77 -5.84 -1.43
C PRO A 125 -10.28 -4.64 -2.23
N GLY A 126 -9.65 -3.49 -2.01
CA GLY A 126 -10.13 -2.19 -2.47
C GLY A 126 -10.49 -1.25 -1.32
N ASP A 127 -10.58 -1.74 -0.07
CA ASP A 127 -10.78 -0.88 1.10
C ASP A 127 -9.45 -0.20 1.46
N VAL A 128 -9.32 1.04 1.02
CA VAL A 128 -8.10 1.82 1.16
C VAL A 128 -7.95 2.22 2.63
N ARG A 129 -7.00 1.61 3.35
CA ARG A 129 -6.72 1.98 4.74
C ARG A 129 -6.13 3.38 4.79
N TYR A 130 -6.91 4.35 5.27
CA TYR A 130 -6.43 5.71 5.47
C TYR A 130 -5.48 5.80 6.67
N ALA A 131 -4.41 6.56 6.49
CA ALA A 131 -3.47 6.87 7.56
C ALA A 131 -4.10 7.90 8.51
N GLY A 132 -4.20 7.56 9.80
CA GLY A 132 -4.74 8.46 10.83
C GLY A 132 -3.81 9.61 11.20
N PHE A 133 -4.22 10.42 12.18
CA PHE A 133 -3.47 11.59 12.63
C PHE A 133 -2.08 11.25 13.19
N TRP A 134 -1.97 10.35 14.17
CA TRP A 134 -0.71 10.07 14.87
C TRP A 134 0.40 9.54 13.97
N ILE A 135 0.08 8.64 13.04
CA ILE A 135 1.07 8.09 12.11
C ILE A 135 1.58 9.19 11.14
N ARG A 136 0.71 10.14 10.77
CA ARG A 136 1.10 11.31 9.98
C ARG A 136 1.93 12.30 10.80
N PHE A 137 1.65 12.46 12.08
CA PHE A 137 2.45 13.28 12.99
C PHE A 137 3.86 12.72 13.11
N VAL A 138 4.01 11.41 13.35
CA VAL A 138 5.33 10.75 13.39
C VAL A 138 6.05 10.87 12.06
N ALA A 139 5.36 10.63 10.94
CA ALA A 139 5.94 10.84 9.60
C ALA A 139 6.43 12.28 9.39
N ALA A 140 5.63 13.27 9.78
CA ALA A 140 5.97 14.68 9.67
C ALA A 140 7.13 15.07 10.60
N PHE A 141 7.25 14.45 11.77
CA PHE A 141 8.38 14.64 12.68
C PHE A 141 9.68 14.12 12.05
N ILE A 142 9.66 12.90 11.49
CA ILE A 142 10.82 12.32 10.79
C ILE A 142 11.21 13.18 9.58
N ASP A 143 10.22 13.58 8.76
CA ASP A 143 10.46 14.47 7.63
C ASP A 143 11.04 15.82 8.07
N GLY A 144 10.56 16.37 9.19
CA GLY A 144 11.08 17.59 9.79
C GLY A 144 12.55 17.47 10.17
N VAL A 145 12.95 16.36 10.80
CA VAL A 145 14.36 16.09 11.13
C VAL A 145 15.21 15.94 9.86
N CYS A 146 14.73 15.22 8.84
CA CYS A 146 15.45 15.08 7.58
C CYS A 146 15.68 16.42 6.89
N VAL A 147 14.62 17.23 6.76
CA VAL A 147 14.71 18.57 6.15
C VAL A 147 15.60 19.48 7.00
N GLN A 148 15.50 19.42 8.33
CA GLN A 148 16.34 20.21 9.22
C GLN A 148 17.82 19.89 9.03
N ILE A 149 18.21 18.61 8.90
CA ILE A 149 19.60 18.22 8.64
C ILE A 149 20.07 18.77 7.28
N ILE A 150 19.23 18.67 6.25
CA ILE A 150 19.56 19.14 4.89
C ILE A 150 19.76 20.66 4.88
N VAL A 151 18.93 21.42 5.59
CA VAL A 151 19.02 22.88 5.65
C VAL A 151 20.08 23.35 6.64
N PHE A 152 20.34 22.60 7.72
CA PHE A 152 21.28 22.97 8.77
C PHE A 152 22.70 23.13 8.24
N ILE A 153 23.20 22.22 7.40
CA ILE A 153 24.59 22.27 6.93
C ILE A 153 24.87 23.55 6.11
N PRO A 154 24.10 23.89 5.06
CA PRO A 154 24.26 25.17 4.36
C PRO A 154 24.07 26.39 5.28
N SER A 155 23.05 26.39 6.14
CA SER A 155 22.78 27.51 7.04
C SER A 155 23.90 27.72 8.05
N PHE A 156 24.49 26.64 8.56
CA PHE A 156 25.62 26.69 9.51
C PHE A 156 26.87 27.25 8.84
N VAL A 157 27.20 26.81 7.63
CA VAL A 157 28.35 27.33 6.86
C VAL A 157 28.18 28.82 6.57
N ILE A 158 27.00 29.23 6.10
CA ILE A 158 26.68 30.64 5.85
C ILE A 158 26.78 31.45 7.15
N GLY A 159 26.22 30.95 8.25
CA GLY A 159 26.28 31.59 9.56
C GLY A 159 27.72 31.76 10.07
N LEU A 160 28.57 30.75 9.90
CA LEU A 160 29.98 30.80 10.28
C LEU A 160 30.74 31.85 9.48
N LEU A 161 30.57 31.87 8.15
CA LEU A 161 31.22 32.85 7.27
C LEU A 161 30.82 34.29 7.65
N ILE A 162 29.55 34.51 7.97
CA ILE A 162 29.04 35.82 8.42
C ILE A 162 29.62 36.19 9.79
N GLY A 163 29.70 35.23 10.72
CA GLY A 163 30.28 35.46 12.06
C GLY A 163 31.76 35.82 12.01
N MET A 164 32.52 35.25 11.07
CA MET A 164 33.93 35.56 10.85
C MET A 164 34.16 36.90 10.13
N ALA A 165 33.16 37.44 9.43
CA ALA A 165 33.25 38.74 8.74
C ALA A 165 33.20 39.96 9.69
N GLY A 166 32.99 39.73 10.99
CA GLY A 166 33.04 40.74 12.05
C GLY A 166 31.70 41.44 12.33
N PRO A 167 31.51 41.96 13.56
CA PRO A 167 30.32 42.71 13.93
C PRO A 167 30.34 44.10 13.26
N GLY A 168 29.36 44.41 12.41
CA GLY A 168 29.27 45.75 11.81
C GLY A 168 28.31 45.92 10.63
N GLN A 169 27.78 44.84 10.04
CA GLN A 169 26.86 44.93 8.91
C GLN A 169 25.51 44.25 9.20
N GLN A 170 24.69 44.86 10.05
CA GLN A 170 23.32 44.38 10.33
C GLN A 170 22.50 44.20 9.03
N VAL A 171 22.67 45.10 8.06
CA VAL A 171 22.00 45.00 6.74
C VAL A 171 22.43 43.73 6.00
N THR A 172 23.73 43.42 5.94
CA THR A 172 24.25 42.21 5.28
C THR A 172 23.78 40.94 5.99
N GLN A 173 23.69 40.96 7.33
CA GLN A 173 23.16 39.84 8.10
C GLN A 173 21.68 39.59 7.81
N ILE A 174 20.85 40.64 7.76
CA ILE A 174 19.43 40.54 7.41
C ILE A 174 19.27 39.99 6.00
N LEU A 175 19.99 40.55 5.01
CA LEU A 175 19.94 40.07 3.63
C LEU A 175 20.34 38.59 3.51
N ALA A 176 21.37 38.16 4.23
CA ALA A 176 21.80 36.77 4.25
C ALA A 176 20.78 35.84 4.93
N GLN A 177 20.11 36.28 5.99
CA GLN A 177 19.02 35.52 6.61
C GLN A 177 17.82 35.37 5.66
N MET A 178 17.45 36.44 4.96
CA MET A 178 16.38 36.39 3.95
C MET A 178 16.74 35.45 2.79
N ALA A 179 17.98 35.53 2.30
CA ALA A 179 18.48 34.61 1.27
C ALA A 179 18.46 33.16 1.77
N GLY A 180 18.91 32.90 3.00
CA GLY A 180 18.87 31.59 3.65
C GLY A 180 17.44 31.03 3.77
N PHE A 181 16.48 31.87 4.12
CA PHE A 181 15.06 31.49 4.17
C PHE A 181 14.53 31.10 2.79
N ILE A 182 14.82 31.88 1.75
CA ILE A 182 14.41 31.60 0.37
C ILE A 182 15.04 30.29 -0.10
N ILE A 183 16.34 30.09 0.15
CA ILE A 183 17.05 28.85 -0.19
C ILE A 183 16.42 27.67 0.54
N GLY A 184 16.15 27.78 1.84
CA GLY A 184 15.48 26.74 2.62
C GLY A 184 14.09 26.39 2.08
N LEU A 185 13.31 27.39 1.66
CA LEU A 185 12.01 27.20 1.04
C LEU A 185 12.12 26.46 -0.30
N VAL A 186 13.08 26.83 -1.15
CA VAL A 186 13.33 26.16 -2.44
C VAL A 186 13.78 24.71 -2.22
N ILE A 187 14.67 24.47 -1.25
CA ILE A 187 15.11 23.12 -0.87
C ILE A 187 13.92 22.28 -0.40
N GLY A 188 13.08 22.82 0.50
CA GLY A 188 11.91 22.10 1.03
C GLY A 188 10.90 21.72 -0.06
N ILE A 189 10.60 22.66 -0.97
CA ILE A 189 9.72 22.40 -2.11
C ILE A 189 10.32 21.32 -3.03
N THR A 190 11.59 21.47 -3.38
CA THR A 190 12.28 20.54 -4.28
C THR A 190 12.36 19.14 -3.67
N TYR A 191 12.63 19.05 -2.37
CA TYR A 191 12.62 17.81 -1.60
C TYR A 191 11.26 17.10 -1.69
N GLU A 192 10.16 17.79 -1.42
CA GLU A 192 8.83 17.17 -1.49
C GLU A 192 8.45 16.74 -2.91
N ILE A 193 8.71 17.59 -3.91
CA ILE A 193 8.44 17.25 -5.31
C ILE A 193 9.22 16.01 -5.72
N PHE A 194 10.52 15.97 -5.42
CA PHE A 194 11.39 14.85 -5.79
C PHE A 194 10.93 13.53 -5.17
N PHE A 195 10.72 13.52 -3.85
CA PHE A 195 10.37 12.28 -3.14
C PHE A 195 8.96 11.81 -3.46
N ILE A 196 7.97 12.71 -3.49
CA ILE A 196 6.59 12.32 -3.83
C ILE A 196 6.52 11.86 -5.28
N ARG A 197 7.25 12.48 -6.22
CA ARG A 197 7.17 12.06 -7.63
C ARG A 197 7.90 10.74 -7.92
N LYS A 198 8.89 10.38 -7.11
CA LYS A 198 9.66 9.13 -7.27
C LYS A 198 9.07 7.97 -6.47
N PHE A 199 8.63 8.22 -5.24
CA PHE A 199 8.25 7.19 -4.28
C PHE A 199 6.79 7.29 -3.79
N ASP A 200 6.02 8.25 -4.31
CA ASP A 200 4.63 8.53 -3.91
C ASP A 200 4.51 8.88 -2.40
N ALA A 201 5.63 9.23 -1.76
CA ALA A 201 5.73 9.55 -0.33
C ALA A 201 7.03 10.29 -0.03
N THR A 202 7.03 11.07 1.05
CA THR A 202 8.25 11.64 1.64
C THR A 202 8.98 10.60 2.48
N PRO A 203 10.30 10.72 2.73
CA PRO A 203 11.08 9.77 3.53
C PRO A 203 10.47 9.39 4.87
N GLY A 204 9.93 10.34 5.64
CA GLY A 204 9.24 10.07 6.90
C GLY A 204 7.95 9.27 6.70
N LYS A 205 7.20 9.55 5.63
CA LYS A 205 6.02 8.76 5.25
C LYS A 205 6.38 7.36 4.77
N LEU A 206 7.49 7.21 4.04
CA LEU A 206 8.03 5.91 3.63
C LEU A 206 8.44 5.08 4.84
N ALA A 207 9.08 5.69 5.84
CA ALA A 207 9.52 5.01 7.06
C ALA A 207 8.35 4.38 7.83
N VAL A 208 7.17 5.00 7.81
CA VAL A 208 5.96 4.49 8.48
C VAL A 208 5.02 3.71 7.55
N GLY A 209 5.42 3.47 6.29
CA GLY A 209 4.66 2.67 5.33
C GLY A 209 3.38 3.35 4.80
N ILE A 210 3.35 4.68 4.71
CA ILE A 210 2.22 5.42 4.15
C ILE A 210 2.60 6.14 2.85
N ARG A 211 1.63 6.28 1.95
CA ARG A 211 1.78 6.90 0.63
C ARG A 211 0.69 7.94 0.37
N LEU A 212 0.96 8.81 -0.58
CA LEU A 212 0.11 9.92 -0.98
C LEU A 212 -0.41 9.65 -2.40
N LEU A 213 -1.72 9.50 -2.52
CA LEU A 213 -2.42 9.24 -3.77
C LEU A 213 -3.59 10.20 -3.93
N ARG A 214 -4.17 10.27 -5.11
CA ARG A 214 -5.44 10.95 -5.32
C ARG A 214 -6.64 10.04 -4.97
N ALA A 215 -7.84 10.60 -4.90
CA ALA A 215 -9.09 9.86 -4.73
C ALA A 215 -9.30 8.74 -5.77
N ASP A 216 -8.82 8.94 -7.00
CA ASP A 216 -8.84 7.95 -8.09
C ASP A 216 -7.67 6.95 -8.03
N GLY A 217 -6.81 7.03 -7.01
CA GLY A 217 -5.61 6.19 -6.88
C GLY A 217 -4.44 6.62 -7.79
N SER A 218 -4.60 7.67 -8.60
CA SER A 218 -3.53 8.17 -9.47
C SER A 218 -2.42 8.89 -8.70
N LYS A 219 -1.27 9.03 -9.35
CA LYS A 219 -0.12 9.77 -8.85
C LYS A 219 -0.37 11.28 -8.88
N LEU A 220 0.30 12.00 -7.99
CA LEU A 220 0.17 13.44 -7.89
C LEU A 220 0.97 14.17 -8.98
N SER A 221 0.34 15.18 -9.57
CA SER A 221 1.01 16.13 -10.47
C SER A 221 1.87 17.10 -9.68
N VAL A 222 2.92 17.64 -10.32
CA VAL A 222 3.86 18.59 -9.69
C VAL A 222 3.12 19.82 -9.15
N GLY A 223 2.18 20.37 -9.92
CA GLY A 223 1.38 21.52 -9.48
C GLY A 223 0.55 21.24 -8.23
N ARG A 224 0.03 20.02 -8.09
CA ARG A 224 -0.74 19.61 -6.91
C ARG A 224 0.17 19.39 -5.69
N ILE A 225 1.37 18.86 -5.89
CA ILE A 225 2.37 18.74 -4.82
C ILE A 225 2.78 20.14 -4.32
N LEU A 226 3.04 21.06 -5.25
CA LEU A 226 3.38 22.45 -4.95
C LEU A 226 2.23 23.15 -4.20
N GLY A 227 1.00 23.03 -4.69
CA GLY A 227 -0.19 23.56 -4.01
C GLY A 227 -0.35 22.98 -2.60
N ARG A 228 -0.06 21.68 -2.43
CA ARG A 228 -0.10 21.01 -1.13
C ARG A 228 0.96 21.56 -0.17
N TYR A 229 2.15 21.92 -0.66
CA TYR A 229 3.20 22.56 0.13
C TYR A 229 2.72 23.90 0.71
N PHE A 230 2.16 24.78 -0.13
CA PHE A 230 1.60 26.05 0.32
C PHE A 230 0.39 25.88 1.24
N ALA A 231 -0.48 24.91 0.98
CA ALA A 231 -1.61 24.61 1.86
C ALA A 231 -1.16 24.12 3.26
N LYS A 232 -0.02 23.44 3.36
CA LYS A 232 0.61 23.14 4.66
C LYS A 232 1.15 24.38 5.35
N LEU A 233 1.66 25.36 4.61
CA LEU A 233 2.07 26.65 5.18
C LEU A 233 0.87 27.39 5.78
N VAL A 234 -0.27 27.41 5.07
CA VAL A 234 -1.54 27.93 5.60
C VAL A 234 -1.95 27.18 6.87
N SER A 235 -1.82 25.84 6.86
CA SER A 235 -2.09 25.01 8.04
C SER A 235 -1.18 25.36 9.23
N GLY A 236 0.06 25.79 8.97
CA GLY A 236 0.99 26.29 10.00
C GLY A 236 0.59 27.65 10.57
N ILE A 237 0.10 28.57 9.73
CA ILE A 237 -0.36 29.91 10.15
C ILE A 237 -1.57 29.79 11.10
N ILE A 238 -2.49 28.84 10.84
CA ILE A 238 -3.63 28.56 11.72
C ILE A 238 -3.26 27.67 12.92
N LEU A 239 -2.03 27.76 13.44
CA LEU A 239 -1.54 27.02 14.61
C LEU A 239 -1.70 25.50 14.49
N CYS A 240 -1.45 24.94 13.30
CA CYS A 240 -1.56 23.51 13.01
C CYS A 240 -2.98 22.92 13.16
N ILE A 241 -4.03 23.73 13.35
CA ILE A 241 -5.43 23.28 13.44
C ILE A 241 -5.82 22.48 12.19
N GLY A 242 -5.31 22.87 11.01
CA GLY A 242 -5.54 22.16 9.76
C GLY A 242 -5.06 20.70 9.74
N TYR A 243 -4.09 20.32 10.59
CA TYR A 243 -3.65 18.94 10.74
C TYR A 243 -4.58 18.11 11.65
N ILE A 244 -5.18 18.76 12.65
CA ILE A 244 -6.10 18.12 13.61
C ILE A 244 -7.36 17.62 12.90
N LEU A 245 -7.77 18.26 11.80
CA LEU A 245 -8.91 17.84 10.97
C LEU A 245 -8.81 16.36 10.54
N ALA A 246 -7.58 15.86 10.34
CA ALA A 246 -7.33 14.47 10.00
C ALA A 246 -7.71 13.47 11.11
N ALA A 247 -7.85 13.91 12.37
CA ALA A 247 -8.32 13.07 13.45
C ALA A 247 -9.83 12.80 13.36
N PHE A 248 -10.60 13.81 12.95
CA PHE A 248 -12.06 13.82 12.97
C PHE A 248 -12.71 13.48 11.62
N ASP A 249 -12.01 13.66 10.50
CA ASP A 249 -12.52 13.30 9.16
C ASP A 249 -12.65 11.77 8.99
N SER A 250 -13.70 11.33 8.28
CA SER A 250 -13.98 9.91 8.02
C SER A 250 -12.91 9.27 7.11
N GLU A 251 -12.33 10.05 6.21
CA GLU A 251 -11.22 9.65 5.33
C GLU A 251 -9.85 10.10 5.88
N LYS A 252 -9.85 10.59 7.13
CA LYS A 252 -8.67 11.10 7.84
C LYS A 252 -7.95 12.22 7.10
N ARG A 253 -8.59 13.05 6.29
CA ARG A 253 -7.92 14.12 5.50
C ARG A 253 -7.62 15.35 6.36
N ALA A 254 -6.44 15.94 6.15
CA ALA A 254 -6.09 17.24 6.71
C ALA A 254 -6.58 18.39 5.81
N LEU A 255 -6.53 19.63 6.28
CA LEU A 255 -6.95 20.81 5.50
C LEU A 255 -6.26 20.89 4.14
N HIS A 256 -4.94 20.71 4.11
CA HIS A 256 -4.16 20.70 2.88
C HIS A 256 -4.48 19.52 1.96
N ASP A 257 -4.97 18.40 2.52
CA ASP A 257 -5.42 17.26 1.74
C ASP A 257 -6.78 17.54 1.07
N HIS A 258 -7.67 18.29 1.75
CA HIS A 258 -8.93 18.78 1.16
C HIS A 258 -8.68 19.79 0.03
N MET A 259 -7.81 20.78 0.27
CA MET A 259 -7.51 21.82 -0.73
C MET A 259 -6.87 21.24 -2.00
N CYS A 260 -6.15 20.12 -1.87
CA CYS A 260 -5.40 19.53 -2.96
C CYS A 260 -5.96 18.20 -3.46
N ASP A 261 -7.11 17.74 -2.98
CA ASP A 261 -7.71 16.44 -3.37
C ASP A 261 -6.68 15.28 -3.25
N THR A 262 -6.01 15.20 -2.09
CA THR A 262 -5.00 14.18 -1.81
C THR A 262 -5.42 13.29 -0.65
N ARG A 263 -5.02 12.03 -0.68
CA ARG A 263 -5.32 11.03 0.34
C ARG A 263 -4.04 10.35 0.80
N VAL A 264 -3.90 10.16 2.10
CA VAL A 264 -2.78 9.41 2.68
C VAL A 264 -3.27 8.02 3.08
N THR A 265 -2.64 7.01 2.50
CA THR A 265 -3.09 5.61 2.59
C THR A 265 -1.92 4.72 2.97
N TYR A 266 -2.17 3.60 3.61
CA TYR A 266 -1.11 2.63 3.86
C TYR A 266 -0.68 1.95 2.56
N LYS A 267 0.62 1.66 2.46
CA LYS A 267 1.18 0.83 1.39
C LYS A 267 0.94 -0.63 1.78
N ASN A 268 -0.01 -1.28 1.11
CA ASN A 268 -0.19 -2.73 1.21
C ASN A 268 0.98 -3.48 0.56
#